data_AF-S8C1L0-F1
#
_entry.id   AF-S8C1L0-F1
#
_cell.length_a   1.000
_cell.length_b   1.000
_cell.length_c   1.000
_cell.angle_alpha   90.00
_cell.angle_beta   90.00
_cell.angle_gamma   90.00
#
_symmetry.space_group_name_H-M   'P 1'
#
loop_
_entity.id
_entity.type
_entity.pdbx_description
1 polymer ?
#
loop_
_entity_poly.entity_id
_entity_poly.type
_entity_poly.pdbx_seq_one_letter_code
_entity_poly.pdbx_strand_id
1 'polypeptide(L)'
;GGKKMAAITQSSCALTGNLGSKNSASDLLSSSNSGVCGLPLRALGRTRLGMRKRSLIITAKLRKVKKHEYPWPEDPDPNVKGGVLSHLSHFKPLKEKPKPVTLEFEKPLIDLQKKIVDVQRMANETGLDFSDQIISLENKYQQALKDLYTHLTPIQRVQIARHPNRPTFLDHVFNITERFVELHGDRAGYDDPAVVTGLGTINGRSYMFMGHQKGRNTKENIQRNFGMPTPHGYRKALRM
;
A
#
# COMPACT_ATOMS: atom_id res chain seq x y z
N GLY A 1 37.60 -30.18 35.06
CA GLY A 1 36.41 -30.77 34.40
C GLY A 1 35.59 -29.67 33.75
N GLY A 2 34.84 -29.89 32.68
CA GLY A 2 34.51 -31.16 32.04
C GLY A 2 32.99 -31.34 31.93
N LYS A 3 32.41 -30.86 30.83
CA LYS A 3 31.10 -31.28 30.32
C LYS A 3 31.16 -31.36 28.80
N LYS A 4 30.95 -32.56 28.27
CA LYS A 4 30.84 -32.87 26.83
C LYS A 4 29.46 -32.43 26.33
N MET A 5 29.34 -32.17 25.03
CA MET A 5 28.29 -32.76 24.18
C MET A 5 28.82 -32.83 22.75
N ALA A 6 28.58 -33.95 22.08
CA ALA A 6 28.98 -34.20 20.70
C ALA A 6 27.74 -34.27 19.81
N ALA A 7 27.89 -34.00 18.52
CA ALA A 7 26.88 -34.28 17.50
C ALA A 7 27.53 -35.14 16.39
N ILE A 8 26.81 -36.18 15.97
CA ILE A 8 27.31 -37.27 15.12
C ILE A 8 26.72 -37.12 13.73
N THR A 9 27.56 -37.26 12.70
CA THR A 9 27.13 -37.50 11.32
C THR A 9 26.70 -38.95 11.13
N GLN A 10 25.49 -39.18 10.60
CA GLN A 10 25.18 -40.33 9.74
C GLN A 10 24.11 -39.97 8.70
N SER A 11 24.23 -40.62 7.54
CA SER A 11 23.30 -40.58 6.41
C SER A 11 22.47 -41.87 6.33
N SER A 12 21.23 -41.79 5.88
CA SER A 12 20.54 -42.96 5.31
C SER A 12 19.45 -42.55 4.31
N CYS A 13 19.32 -43.35 3.25
CA CYS A 13 18.27 -43.25 2.25
C CYS A 13 17.07 -44.13 2.65
N ALA A 14 15.85 -43.80 2.21
CA ALA A 14 15.14 -44.57 1.16
C ALA A 14 13.59 -44.49 1.21
N LEU A 15 13.00 -44.57 0.01
CA LEU A 15 11.74 -45.24 -0.35
C LEU A 15 10.39 -44.83 0.27
N THR A 16 9.55 -44.24 -0.58
CA THR A 16 8.26 -44.79 -1.10
C THR A 16 7.96 -43.99 -2.39
N GLY A 17 7.65 -44.56 -3.56
CA GLY A 17 6.47 -45.35 -3.93
C GLY A 17 5.26 -44.41 -4.16
N ASN A 18 4.43 -44.44 -5.20
CA ASN A 18 4.29 -45.20 -6.47
C ASN A 18 3.56 -44.25 -7.47
N LEU A 19 3.42 -44.46 -8.79
CA LEU A 19 3.70 -45.57 -9.71
C LEU A 19 4.05 -44.98 -11.11
N GLY A 20 4.32 -45.79 -12.13
CA GLY A 20 4.35 -45.35 -13.54
C GLY A 20 3.78 -46.38 -14.53
N SER A 21 3.05 -45.88 -15.53
CA SER A 21 2.86 -46.42 -16.90
C SER A 21 2.62 -47.94 -17.11
N LYS A 22 1.45 -48.31 -17.69
CA LYS A 22 1.32 -48.69 -19.12
C LYS A 22 -0.12 -49.09 -19.50
N ASN A 23 -0.41 -49.01 -20.80
CA ASN A 23 -1.67 -49.40 -21.46
C ASN A 23 -1.92 -50.93 -21.39
N SER A 24 -3.17 -51.39 -21.54
CA SER A 24 -3.64 -52.09 -22.77
C SER A 24 -5.04 -52.70 -22.63
N ALA A 25 -5.72 -52.85 -23.78
CA ALA A 25 -6.77 -53.81 -24.15
C ALA A 25 -8.11 -53.87 -23.38
N SER A 26 -9.21 -53.65 -24.12
CA SER A 26 -10.30 -54.64 -24.22
C SER A 26 -11.08 -54.42 -25.53
N ASP A 27 -10.86 -55.34 -26.47
CA ASP A 27 -11.85 -56.11 -27.23
C ASP A 27 -12.99 -55.47 -28.05
N LEU A 28 -13.25 -56.17 -29.16
CA LEU A 28 -14.19 -55.83 -30.23
C LEU A 28 -15.52 -56.61 -30.07
N LEU A 29 -16.50 -56.13 -30.84
CA LEU A 29 -17.60 -56.85 -31.52
C LEU A 29 -19.03 -56.53 -31.05
N SER A 30 -19.77 -55.81 -31.89
CA SER A 30 -21.16 -56.14 -32.19
C SER A 30 -21.64 -55.47 -33.49
N SER A 31 -22.31 -56.24 -34.35
CA SER A 31 -23.12 -55.82 -35.51
C SER A 31 -22.39 -55.15 -36.70
N SER A 32 -22.85 -55.27 -37.95
CA SER A 32 -23.99 -56.03 -38.50
C SER A 32 -23.75 -56.33 -39.99
N ASN A 33 -24.40 -57.38 -40.51
CA ASN A 33 -24.23 -57.86 -41.88
C ASN A 33 -25.46 -57.57 -42.75
N SER A 34 -25.36 -56.65 -43.72
CA SER A 34 -26.20 -56.60 -44.93
C SER A 34 -25.71 -55.52 -45.92
N GLY A 35 -25.83 -55.77 -47.23
CA GLY A 35 -25.63 -54.76 -48.27
C GLY A 35 -24.44 -55.01 -49.21
N VAL A 36 -24.65 -55.82 -50.25
CA VAL A 36 -23.77 -55.89 -51.43
C VAL A 36 -24.24 -54.88 -52.47
N CYS A 37 -23.36 -53.98 -52.94
CA CYS A 37 -23.17 -53.69 -54.38
C CYS A 37 -22.09 -52.61 -54.67
N GLY A 38 -21.25 -52.86 -55.69
CA GLY A 38 -20.70 -51.83 -56.58
C GLY A 38 -19.44 -51.06 -56.15
N LEU A 39 -18.31 -51.37 -56.79
CA LEU A 39 -17.17 -50.43 -56.96
C LEU A 39 -17.43 -49.50 -58.15
N PRO A 40 -16.85 -48.29 -58.17
CA PRO A 40 -15.65 -48.13 -59.00
C PRO A 40 -14.52 -47.29 -58.37
N LEU A 41 -13.31 -47.53 -58.88
CA LEU A 41 -12.07 -46.83 -58.54
C LEU A 41 -12.03 -45.39 -59.08
N ARG A 42 -11.63 -44.40 -58.26
CA ARG A 42 -10.57 -43.41 -58.59
C ARG A 42 -10.22 -42.43 -57.45
N ALA A 43 -8.91 -42.35 -57.19
CA ALA A 43 -8.08 -41.25 -56.66
C ALA A 43 -8.70 -40.08 -55.84
N LEU A 44 -8.31 -40.05 -54.56
CA LEU A 44 -7.68 -38.91 -53.84
C LEU A 44 -8.22 -37.48 -54.05
N GLY A 45 -8.78 -36.88 -52.99
CA GLY A 45 -8.93 -35.41 -52.93
C GLY A 45 -9.98 -34.83 -51.96
N ARG A 46 -9.96 -35.18 -50.66
CA ARG A 46 -10.73 -34.43 -49.64
C ARG A 46 -9.92 -34.11 -48.39
N THR A 47 -9.59 -32.83 -48.23
CA THR A 47 -9.11 -32.23 -46.99
C THR A 47 -10.22 -32.29 -45.93
N ARG A 48 -9.97 -32.92 -44.78
CA ARG A 48 -10.90 -32.87 -43.64
C ARG A 48 -10.69 -31.58 -42.84
N LEU A 49 -11.77 -30.89 -42.49
CA LEU A 49 -11.74 -29.86 -41.46
C LEU A 49 -11.30 -30.48 -40.13
N GLY A 50 -10.14 -30.09 -39.62
CA GLY A 50 -9.69 -30.42 -38.28
C GLY A 50 -10.35 -29.50 -37.24
N MET A 51 -11.17 -30.05 -36.34
CA MET A 51 -11.64 -29.29 -35.18
C MET A 51 -10.45 -28.94 -34.27
N ARG A 52 -10.08 -27.66 -34.29
CA ARG A 52 -8.97 -27.13 -33.48
C ARG A 52 -9.39 -27.05 -32.01
N LYS A 53 -9.07 -28.06 -31.20
CA LYS A 53 -9.15 -27.95 -29.73
C LYS A 53 -8.27 -26.78 -29.28
N ARG A 54 -8.87 -25.65 -28.91
CA ARG A 54 -8.18 -24.54 -28.24
C ARG A 54 -8.01 -24.90 -26.77
N SER A 55 -6.78 -25.19 -26.35
CA SER A 55 -6.42 -25.21 -24.94
C SER A 55 -6.45 -23.79 -24.40
N LEU A 56 -7.39 -23.50 -23.50
CA LEU A 56 -7.41 -22.24 -22.74
C LEU A 56 -6.40 -22.35 -21.60
N ILE A 57 -5.23 -21.75 -21.79
CA ILE A 57 -4.23 -21.59 -20.73
C ILE A 57 -4.68 -20.41 -19.86
N ILE A 58 -5.23 -20.69 -18.67
CA ILE A 58 -5.59 -19.67 -17.69
C ILE A 58 -4.30 -19.18 -17.02
N THR A 59 -3.72 -18.11 -17.56
CA THR A 59 -2.54 -17.46 -16.97
C THR A 59 -2.96 -16.49 -15.87
N ALA A 60 -3.05 -16.98 -14.63
CA ALA A 60 -3.31 -16.14 -13.46
C ALA A 60 -2.12 -15.19 -13.23
N LYS A 61 -2.24 -13.93 -13.67
CA LYS A 61 -1.28 -12.88 -13.29
C LYS A 61 -1.43 -12.58 -11.80
N LEU A 62 -0.46 -13.04 -11.01
CA LEU A 62 -0.32 -12.64 -9.61
C LEU A 62 -0.13 -11.11 -9.55
N ARG A 63 -1.21 -10.38 -9.31
CA ARG A 63 -1.14 -8.93 -9.04
C ARG A 63 -0.33 -8.78 -7.75
N LYS A 64 0.86 -8.17 -7.83
CA LYS A 64 1.60 -7.75 -6.64
C LYS A 64 0.65 -6.93 -5.79
N VAL A 65 0.40 -7.38 -4.55
CA VAL A 65 -0.41 -6.65 -3.58
C VAL A 65 0.19 -5.24 -3.47
N LYS A 66 -0.57 -4.22 -3.88
CA LYS A 66 -0.16 -2.82 -3.68
C LYS A 66 -0.05 -2.63 -2.17
N LYS A 67 1.18 -2.45 -1.65
CA LYS A 67 1.41 -2.08 -0.25
C LYS A 67 0.78 -0.70 -0.02
N HIS A 68 -0.46 -0.70 0.44
CA HIS A 68 -1.12 0.53 0.88
C HIS A 68 -0.41 1.03 2.13
N GLU A 69 0.11 2.25 2.04
CA GLU A 69 0.83 2.90 3.12
C GLU A 69 0.46 4.39 3.06
N TYR A 70 0.10 4.92 4.23
CA TYR A 70 -0.57 6.20 4.51
C TYR A 70 0.04 7.46 3.82
N PRO A 71 -0.76 8.52 3.49
CA PRO A 71 -2.22 8.70 3.63
C PRO A 71 -2.99 8.90 2.32
N TRP A 72 -2.37 8.73 1.14
CA TRP A 72 -3.05 8.97 -0.15
C TRP A 72 -2.92 7.75 -1.06
N PRO A 73 -4.04 7.14 -1.50
CA PRO A 73 -4.03 6.27 -2.67
C PRO A 73 -3.50 7.04 -3.89
N GLU A 74 -2.77 6.37 -4.79
CA GLU A 74 -2.37 6.96 -6.07
C GLU A 74 -3.60 7.39 -6.89
N ASP A 75 -4.70 6.65 -6.75
CA ASP A 75 -6.02 6.95 -7.31
C ASP A 75 -7.07 6.82 -6.18
N PRO A 76 -7.72 7.92 -5.73
CA PRO A 76 -8.67 7.85 -4.61
C PRO A 76 -10.04 7.25 -4.99
N ASP A 77 -10.37 7.12 -6.27
CA ASP A 77 -11.64 6.54 -6.73
C ASP A 77 -11.53 5.93 -8.14
N PRO A 78 -11.70 4.61 -8.33
CA PRO A 78 -11.60 3.96 -9.64
C PRO A 78 -12.76 4.29 -10.59
N ASN A 79 -13.86 4.89 -10.11
CA ASN A 79 -15.02 5.25 -10.94
C ASN A 79 -14.96 6.66 -11.54
N VAL A 80 -14.03 7.52 -11.13
CA VAL A 80 -13.93 8.90 -11.61
C VAL A 80 -12.90 9.03 -12.74
N LYS A 81 -13.37 8.94 -14.00
CA LYS A 81 -12.55 9.29 -15.17
C LYS A 81 -12.28 10.80 -15.21
N GLY A 82 -11.13 11.22 -14.69
CA GLY A 82 -10.70 12.62 -14.72
C GLY A 82 -9.35 12.87 -14.05
N GLY A 83 -9.06 12.12 -12.98
CA GLY A 83 -7.77 12.15 -12.29
C GLY A 83 -7.57 13.40 -11.42
N VAL A 84 -7.46 13.18 -10.10
CA VAL A 84 -7.07 14.17 -9.08
C VAL A 84 -8.06 15.33 -8.89
N LEU A 85 -8.40 15.63 -7.63
CA LEU A 85 -8.92 16.94 -7.26
C LEU A 85 -7.87 17.98 -7.65
N SER A 86 -8.11 18.81 -8.67
CA SER A 86 -7.08 19.72 -9.23
C SER A 86 -6.36 20.57 -8.17
N HIS A 87 -7.09 21.01 -7.14
CA HIS A 87 -6.59 21.74 -5.97
C HIS A 87 -5.60 20.95 -5.09
N LEU A 88 -5.57 19.62 -5.18
CA LEU A 88 -4.63 18.74 -4.47
C LEU A 88 -3.38 18.38 -5.29
N SER A 89 -3.32 18.72 -6.58
CA SER A 89 -2.16 18.40 -7.45
C SER A 89 -0.82 18.95 -6.96
N HIS A 90 -0.86 19.98 -6.10
CA HIS A 90 0.31 20.62 -5.53
C HIS A 90 0.87 19.93 -4.27
N PHE A 91 0.07 19.06 -3.63
CA PHE A 91 0.49 18.31 -2.44
C PHE A 91 1.32 17.09 -2.86
N LYS A 92 2.62 17.30 -3.07
CA LYS A 92 3.54 16.24 -3.49
C LYS A 92 3.73 15.22 -2.37
N PRO A 93 3.84 13.92 -2.70
CA PRO A 93 4.14 12.90 -1.70
C PRO A 93 5.51 13.14 -1.07
N LEU A 94 5.62 12.84 0.23
CA LEU A 94 6.86 12.98 0.98
C LEU A 94 7.94 12.02 0.44
N LYS A 95 9.19 12.50 0.35
CA LYS A 95 10.34 11.68 -0.09
C LYS A 95 10.62 10.51 0.85
N GLU A 96 10.49 10.74 2.16
CA GLU A 96 10.66 9.72 3.20
C GLU A 96 9.29 9.33 3.76
N LYS A 97 9.04 8.02 3.89
CA LYS A 97 7.81 7.51 4.49
C LYS A 97 7.88 7.60 6.02
N PRO A 98 6.91 8.24 6.68
CA PRO A 98 6.83 8.22 8.14
C PRO A 98 6.51 6.82 8.65
N LYS A 99 7.04 6.46 9.83
CA LYS A 99 6.70 5.19 10.49
C LYS A 99 5.24 5.22 10.94
N PRO A 100 4.43 4.15 10.74
CA PRO A 100 3.08 4.11 11.29
C PRO A 100 3.13 4.20 12.81
N VAL A 101 2.31 5.07 13.38
CA VAL A 101 2.13 5.23 14.82
C VAL A 101 0.64 5.21 15.10
N THR A 102 0.24 4.40 16.08
CA THR A 102 -1.13 4.23 16.54
C THR A 102 -1.35 5.07 17.79
N LEU A 103 -2.47 5.78 17.86
CA LEU A 103 -2.90 6.42 19.10
C LEU A 103 -3.73 5.46 19.96
N GLU A 104 -3.64 5.59 21.28
CA GLU A 104 -4.27 4.69 22.24
C GLU A 104 -5.79 4.57 22.06
N PHE A 105 -6.46 5.66 21.68
CA PHE A 105 -7.91 5.69 21.46
C PHE A 105 -8.34 5.12 20.09
N GLU A 106 -7.42 4.86 19.16
CA GLU A 106 -7.71 4.29 17.84
C GLU A 106 -7.76 2.75 17.84
N LYS A 107 -7.40 2.11 18.96
CA LYS A 107 -7.50 0.66 19.19
C LYS A 107 -8.82 0.03 18.69
N PRO A 108 -10.03 0.54 19.02
CA PRO A 108 -11.28 -0.03 18.50
C PRO A 108 -11.39 0.01 16.97
N LEU A 109 -10.84 1.02 16.29
CA LEU A 109 -10.81 1.08 14.82
C LEU A 109 -9.87 0.01 14.25
N ILE A 110 -8.71 -0.17 14.88
CA ILE A 110 -7.73 -1.19 14.51
C ILE A 110 -8.30 -2.60 14.69
N ASP A 111 -9.10 -2.84 15.74
CA ASP A 111 -9.72 -4.15 15.96
C ASP A 111 -10.85 -4.45 14.97
N LEU A 112 -11.56 -3.42 14.47
CA LEU A 112 -12.44 -3.56 13.30
C LEU A 112 -11.65 -3.82 12.01
N GLN A 113 -10.54 -3.12 11.79
CA GLN A 113 -9.68 -3.31 10.62
C GLN A 113 -9.07 -4.72 10.57
N LYS A 114 -8.61 -5.26 11.71
CA LYS A 114 -8.16 -6.66 11.82
C LYS A 114 -9.26 -7.64 11.41
N LYS A 115 -10.48 -7.47 11.93
CA LYS A 115 -11.63 -8.32 11.57
C LYS A 115 -11.93 -8.29 10.07
N ILE A 116 -11.87 -7.13 9.42
CA ILE A 116 -12.03 -7.02 7.96
C ILE A 116 -10.94 -7.82 7.24
N VAL A 117 -9.67 -7.67 7.64
CA VAL A 117 -8.54 -8.41 7.05
C VAL A 117 -8.64 -9.93 7.28
N ASP A 118 -9.11 -10.36 8.44
CA ASP A 118 -9.28 -11.78 8.76
C ASP A 118 -10.46 -12.40 7.99
N VAL A 119 -11.59 -11.69 7.84
CA VAL A 119 -12.71 -12.12 6.97
C VAL A 119 -12.28 -12.18 5.49
N GLN A 120 -11.53 -11.19 5.01
CA GLN A 120 -10.93 -11.23 3.68
C GLN A 120 -9.97 -12.43 3.52
N ARG A 121 -9.21 -12.80 4.55
CA ARG A 121 -8.36 -14.01 4.52
C ARG A 121 -9.20 -15.29 4.41
N MET A 122 -10.23 -15.44 5.25
CA MET A 122 -11.13 -16.60 5.24
C MET A 122 -11.91 -16.75 3.91
N ALA A 123 -12.29 -15.65 3.26
CA ALA A 123 -12.87 -15.65 1.92
C ALA A 123 -11.92 -16.28 0.88
N ASN A 124 -10.65 -15.86 0.89
CA ASN A 124 -9.64 -16.36 -0.04
C ASN A 124 -9.26 -17.84 0.23
N GLU A 125 -9.29 -18.28 1.50
CA GLU A 125 -8.94 -19.65 1.89
C GLU A 125 -10.07 -20.65 1.62
N THR A 126 -11.32 -20.26 1.88
CA THR A 126 -12.49 -21.16 1.78
C THR A 126 -13.17 -21.08 0.41
N GLY A 127 -12.93 -20.02 -0.36
CA GLY A 127 -13.60 -19.76 -1.64
C GLY A 127 -15.09 -19.40 -1.52
N LEU A 128 -15.56 -19.11 -0.29
CA LEU A 128 -16.92 -18.66 -0.01
C LEU A 128 -17.00 -17.14 -0.14
N ASP A 129 -18.16 -16.65 -0.60
CA ASP A 129 -18.41 -15.22 -0.66
C ASP A 129 -18.81 -14.67 0.72
N PHE A 130 -18.05 -13.68 1.18
CA PHE A 130 -18.30 -12.90 2.39
C PHE A 130 -18.45 -11.40 2.09
N SER A 131 -18.70 -11.02 0.82
CA SER A 131 -18.85 -9.64 0.34
C SER A 131 -19.80 -8.81 1.21
N ASP A 132 -21.02 -9.28 1.47
CA ASP A 132 -21.99 -8.62 2.35
C ASP A 132 -21.46 -8.37 3.77
N GLN A 133 -20.72 -9.33 4.34
CA GLN A 133 -20.15 -9.20 5.68
C GLN A 133 -19.03 -8.16 5.70
N ILE A 134 -18.16 -8.17 4.69
CA ILE A 134 -17.09 -7.18 4.50
C ILE A 134 -17.68 -5.78 4.39
N ILE A 135 -18.67 -5.57 3.51
CA ILE A 135 -19.38 -4.29 3.37
C ILE A 135 -20.01 -3.85 4.70
N SER A 136 -20.62 -4.77 5.45
CA SER A 136 -21.20 -4.45 6.77
C SER A 136 -20.15 -4.02 7.80
N LEU A 137 -18.94 -4.59 7.77
CA LEU A 137 -17.84 -4.25 8.66
C LEU A 137 -17.16 -2.94 8.23
N GLU A 138 -17.01 -2.70 6.93
CA GLU A 138 -16.50 -1.45 6.38
C GLU A 138 -17.42 -0.28 6.73
N ASN A 139 -18.74 -0.42 6.57
CA ASN A 139 -19.72 0.59 6.99
C ASN A 139 -19.63 0.89 8.50
N LYS A 140 -19.51 -0.15 9.35
CA LYS A 140 -19.30 0.01 10.80
C LYS A 140 -17.97 0.71 11.12
N TYR A 141 -16.90 0.40 10.39
CA TYR A 141 -15.61 1.05 10.52
C TYR A 141 -15.69 2.54 10.16
N GLN A 142 -16.33 2.90 9.04
CA GLN A 142 -16.50 4.28 8.61
C GLN A 142 -17.36 5.10 9.59
N GLN A 143 -18.44 4.50 10.11
CA GLN A 143 -19.27 5.13 11.13
C GLN A 143 -18.47 5.35 12.43
N ALA A 144 -17.82 4.31 12.96
CA ALA A 144 -17.01 4.42 14.16
C ALA A 144 -15.85 5.41 14.02
N LEU A 145 -15.23 5.49 12.83
CA LEU A 145 -14.19 6.48 12.51
C LEU A 145 -14.76 7.90 12.60
N LYS A 146 -15.90 8.15 11.94
CA LYS A 146 -16.56 9.46 11.95
C LYS A 146 -16.92 9.88 13.38
N ASP A 147 -17.62 9.02 14.10
CA ASP A 147 -18.10 9.28 15.47
C ASP A 147 -16.94 9.53 16.45
N LEU A 148 -15.82 8.81 16.29
CA LEU A 148 -14.63 8.97 17.11
C LEU A 148 -13.94 10.34 16.87
N TYR A 149 -13.80 10.77 15.61
CA TYR A 149 -13.14 12.03 15.30
C TYR A 149 -14.05 13.26 15.47
N THR A 150 -15.38 13.12 15.44
CA THR A 150 -16.31 14.20 15.81
C THR A 150 -16.36 14.42 17.32
N HIS A 151 -16.25 13.37 18.14
CA HIS A 151 -16.40 13.43 19.59
C HIS A 151 -15.07 13.30 20.38
N LEU A 152 -14.00 13.92 19.88
CA LEU A 152 -12.68 13.92 20.53
C LEU A 152 -12.66 14.68 21.87
N THR A 153 -12.28 13.98 22.93
CA THR A 153 -11.99 14.58 24.24
C THR A 153 -10.79 15.55 24.16
N PRO A 154 -10.66 16.51 25.10
CA PRO A 154 -9.53 17.45 25.12
C PRO A 154 -8.16 16.78 25.11
N ILE A 155 -7.98 15.67 25.85
CA ILE A 155 -6.70 14.96 25.92
C ILE A 155 -6.35 14.24 24.60
N GLN A 156 -7.34 13.66 23.91
CA GLN A 156 -7.15 13.04 22.59
C GLN A 156 -6.76 14.10 21.54
N ARG A 157 -7.36 15.30 21.59
CA ARG A 157 -6.95 16.43 20.73
C ARG A 157 -5.49 16.83 20.96
N VAL A 158 -5.01 16.81 22.21
CA VAL A 158 -3.59 17.06 22.53
C VAL A 158 -2.68 15.94 22.01
N GLN A 159 -3.11 14.67 22.07
CA GLN A 159 -2.37 13.54 21.50
C GLN A 159 -2.23 13.68 19.97
N ILE A 160 -3.31 14.01 19.25
CA ILE A 160 -3.28 14.30 17.81
C ILE A 160 -2.36 15.50 17.51
N ALA A 161 -2.47 16.58 18.29
CA ALA A 161 -1.62 17.76 18.12
C ALA A 161 -0.12 17.46 18.33
N ARG A 162 0.22 16.44 19.12
CA ARG A 162 1.58 15.96 19.39
C ARG A 162 2.00 14.76 18.53
N HIS A 163 1.16 14.31 17.60
CA HIS A 163 1.41 13.12 16.77
C HIS A 163 2.78 13.23 16.06
N PRO A 164 3.63 12.19 16.09
CA PRO A 164 5.00 12.27 15.56
C PRO A 164 5.04 12.53 14.06
N ASN A 165 4.05 12.06 13.30
CA ASN A 165 3.95 12.27 11.85
C ASN A 165 3.07 13.48 11.49
N ARG A 166 2.78 14.37 12.45
CA ARG A 166 2.05 15.62 12.16
C ARG A 166 2.86 16.44 11.13
N PRO A 167 2.24 16.93 10.04
CA PRO A 167 2.92 17.81 9.09
C PRO A 167 3.57 19.01 9.78
N THR A 168 4.80 19.31 9.35
CA THR A 168 5.61 20.42 9.86
C THR A 168 5.40 21.68 9.00
N PHE A 169 5.94 22.82 9.44
CA PHE A 169 5.81 24.08 8.72
C PHE A 169 6.31 23.99 7.26
N LEU A 170 7.52 23.44 7.04
CA LEU A 170 8.08 23.23 5.71
C LEU A 170 7.22 22.32 4.83
N ASP A 171 6.50 21.34 5.41
CA ASP A 171 5.61 20.47 4.63
C ASP A 171 4.40 21.22 4.08
N HIS A 172 3.87 22.18 4.82
CA HIS A 172 2.83 23.06 4.31
C HIS A 172 3.39 24.02 3.26
N VAL A 173 4.56 24.62 3.51
CA VAL A 173 5.19 25.56 2.56
C VAL A 173 5.49 24.88 1.21
N PHE A 174 6.13 23.70 1.21
CA PHE A 174 6.46 22.98 -0.03
C PHE A 174 5.23 22.41 -0.77
N ASN A 175 4.10 22.22 -0.09
CA ASN A 175 2.83 21.78 -0.68
C ASN A 175 1.88 22.93 -1.05
N ILE A 176 2.23 24.18 -0.74
CA ILE A 176 1.42 25.38 -1.03
C ILE A 176 2.15 26.34 -1.98
N THR A 177 3.48 26.32 -2.03
CA THR A 177 4.29 27.21 -2.90
C THR A 177 4.93 26.48 -4.08
N GLU A 178 4.95 27.09 -5.26
CA GLU A 178 5.60 26.52 -6.46
C GLU A 178 7.13 26.55 -6.35
N ARG A 179 7.64 27.65 -5.80
CA ARG A 179 9.05 27.92 -5.51
C ARG A 179 9.10 28.49 -4.10
N PHE A 180 10.05 27.99 -3.30
CA PHE A 180 10.36 28.51 -1.97
C PHE A 180 11.86 28.73 -1.86
N VAL A 181 12.24 29.88 -1.30
CA VAL A 181 13.63 30.26 -1.02
C VAL A 181 13.75 30.55 0.47
N GLU A 182 14.41 29.66 1.20
CA GLU A 182 14.68 29.83 2.63
C GLU A 182 15.69 30.97 2.84
N LEU A 183 15.43 31.80 3.85
CA LEU A 183 16.25 32.94 4.24
C LEU A 183 16.81 32.69 5.64
N HIS A 184 18.11 32.96 5.82
CA HIS A 184 18.87 32.57 7.00
C HIS A 184 19.44 33.76 7.79
N GLY A 185 19.73 33.51 9.06
CA GLY A 185 20.46 34.38 9.99
C GLY A 185 19.62 35.49 10.62
N ASP A 186 20.18 36.11 11.66
CA ASP A 186 19.65 37.30 12.33
C ASP A 186 20.43 38.60 12.01
N ARG A 187 21.50 38.51 11.20
CA ARG A 187 22.55 39.55 10.97
C ARG A 187 23.42 39.90 12.19
N ALA A 188 23.21 39.25 13.35
CA ALA A 188 24.07 39.36 14.53
C ALA A 188 25.01 38.15 14.71
N GLY A 189 25.02 37.22 13.76
CA GLY A 189 26.00 36.13 13.66
C GLY A 189 25.45 34.72 13.90
N TYR A 190 24.13 34.56 14.07
CA TYR A 190 23.52 33.24 14.30
C TYR A 190 22.30 33.01 13.40
N ASP A 191 22.09 31.76 12.98
CA ASP A 191 20.85 31.32 12.35
C ASP A 191 20.17 30.30 13.24
N ASP A 192 18.94 30.58 13.66
CA ASP A 192 18.17 29.66 14.49
C ASP A 192 17.47 28.62 13.62
N PRO A 193 17.84 27.33 13.73
CA PRO A 193 17.23 26.27 12.94
C PRO A 193 15.78 26.00 13.33
N ALA A 194 15.33 26.37 14.55
CA ALA A 194 13.95 26.18 14.98
C ALA A 194 12.96 27.13 14.28
N VAL A 195 13.44 28.27 13.75
CA VAL A 195 12.61 29.25 13.01
C VAL A 195 12.99 29.22 11.53
N VAL A 196 12.05 28.80 10.69
CA VAL A 196 12.18 28.87 9.23
C VAL A 196 11.47 30.11 8.73
N THR A 197 12.11 30.79 7.80
CA THR A 197 11.64 32.02 7.16
C THR A 197 12.01 31.95 5.68
N GLY A 198 11.18 32.46 4.78
CA GLY A 198 11.53 32.49 3.37
C GLY A 198 10.45 33.08 2.46
N LEU A 199 10.82 33.35 1.21
CA LEU A 199 9.90 33.84 0.19
C LEU A 199 9.37 32.66 -0.62
N GLY A 200 8.07 32.67 -0.92
CA GLY A 200 7.47 31.68 -1.81
C GLY A 200 6.34 32.23 -2.66
N THR A 201 6.05 31.56 -3.78
CA THR A 201 5.02 31.99 -4.74
C THR A 201 3.78 31.11 -4.66
N ILE A 202 2.61 31.72 -4.51
CA ILE A 202 1.28 31.09 -4.61
C ILE A 202 0.51 31.82 -5.73
N ASN A 203 0.04 31.08 -6.74
CA ASN A 203 -0.77 31.63 -7.83
C ASN A 203 -0.17 32.90 -8.47
N GLY A 204 1.15 32.87 -8.73
CA GLY A 204 1.90 34.00 -9.30
C GLY A 204 2.14 35.20 -8.36
N ARG A 205 1.71 35.14 -7.09
CA ARG A 205 1.97 36.19 -6.08
C ARG A 205 3.01 35.74 -5.06
N SER A 206 3.94 36.62 -4.72
CA SER A 206 5.00 36.37 -3.73
C SER A 206 4.52 36.68 -2.31
N TYR A 207 4.82 35.79 -1.37
CA TYR A 207 4.51 35.91 0.05
C TYR A 207 5.74 35.60 0.90
N MET A 208 5.84 36.24 2.08
CA MET A 208 6.78 35.88 3.13
C MET A 208 6.15 34.80 4.02
N PHE A 209 6.86 33.69 4.21
CA PHE A 209 6.46 32.60 5.09
C PHE A 209 7.40 32.56 6.29
N MET A 210 6.84 32.47 7.50
CA MET A 210 7.60 32.33 8.74
C MET A 210 6.90 31.34 9.67
N GLY A 211 7.66 30.50 10.37
CA GLY A 211 7.09 29.54 11.32
C GLY A 211 8.11 28.66 12.03
N HIS A 212 7.63 27.95 13.05
CA HIS A 212 8.45 27.02 13.82
C HIS A 212 8.59 25.68 13.08
N GLN A 213 9.81 25.22 12.88
CA GLN A 213 10.12 23.95 12.24
C GLN A 213 10.55 22.92 13.29
N LYS A 214 9.70 21.93 13.51
CA LYS A 214 10.06 20.70 14.25
C LYS A 214 10.71 19.69 13.29
N GLY A 215 11.62 18.86 13.79
CA GLY A 215 12.18 17.75 13.00
C GLY A 215 11.21 16.56 12.91
N ARG A 216 11.34 15.73 11.85
CA ARG A 216 10.68 14.42 11.79
C ARG A 216 11.49 13.37 12.51
N ASN A 217 12.76 13.26 12.13
CA ASN A 217 13.68 12.27 12.67
C ASN A 217 14.30 12.75 14.00
N THR A 218 14.81 11.84 14.84
CA THR A 218 15.45 12.21 16.11
C THR A 218 16.64 13.15 15.90
N LYS A 219 17.44 12.92 14.83
CA LYS A 219 18.56 13.77 14.43
C LYS A 219 18.10 15.20 14.09
N GLU A 220 17.06 15.32 13.28
CA GLU A 220 16.47 16.62 12.90
C GLU A 220 15.84 17.33 14.10
N ASN A 221 15.19 16.59 15.01
CA ASN A 221 14.61 17.18 16.22
C ASN A 221 15.68 17.80 17.11
N ILE A 222 16.84 17.14 17.28
CA ILE A 222 17.98 17.72 18.00
C ILE A 222 18.51 18.96 17.25
N GLN A 223 18.74 18.85 15.94
CA GLN A 223 19.23 19.98 15.12
C GLN A 223 18.29 21.20 15.13
N ARG A 224 16.99 20.98 15.09
CA ARG A 224 15.93 22.02 15.07
C ARG A 224 15.47 22.43 16.48
N ASN A 225 16.19 22.04 17.54
CA ASN A 225 15.83 22.27 18.95
C ASN A 225 14.35 21.94 19.28
N PHE A 226 13.83 20.83 18.75
CA PHE A 226 12.42 20.40 18.83
C PHE A 226 11.37 21.42 18.33
N GLY A 227 11.78 22.44 17.57
CA GLY A 227 10.94 23.57 17.18
C GLY A 227 10.80 24.65 18.26
N MET A 228 11.69 24.67 19.25
CA MET A 228 11.74 25.67 20.32
C MET A 228 12.74 26.79 19.96
N PRO A 229 12.28 28.00 19.62
CA PRO A 229 13.15 29.10 19.19
C PRO A 229 13.95 29.71 20.34
N THR A 230 15.17 30.10 20.03
CA THR A 230 16.05 30.95 20.84
C THR A 230 15.76 32.44 20.58
N PRO A 231 16.33 33.38 21.37
CA PRO A 231 16.25 34.81 21.08
C PRO A 231 16.77 35.22 19.69
N HIS A 232 17.63 34.41 19.06
CA HIS A 232 18.07 34.64 17.68
C HIS A 232 16.97 34.35 16.66
N GLY A 233 16.15 33.31 16.87
CA GLY A 233 15.02 32.99 16.01
C GLY A 233 13.97 34.08 15.97
N TYR A 234 13.67 34.70 17.12
CA TYR A 234 12.77 35.86 17.18
C TYR A 234 13.35 37.09 16.49
N ARG A 235 14.66 37.36 16.60
CA ARG A 235 15.33 38.44 15.86
C ARG A 235 15.36 38.18 14.34
N LYS A 236 15.60 36.93 13.93
CA LYS A 236 15.49 36.48 12.53
C LYS A 236 14.08 36.74 11.98
N ALA A 237 13.03 36.44 12.74
CA ALA A 237 11.65 36.71 12.34
C ALA A 237 11.33 38.22 12.27
N LEU A 238 11.79 39.02 13.25
CA LEU A 238 11.61 40.49 13.26
C LEU A 238 12.34 41.21 12.12
N ARG A 239 13.37 40.60 11.54
CA ARG A 239 14.16 41.14 10.42
C ARG A 239 13.45 41.07 9.06
N MET A 240 12.42 40.24 8.93
CA MET A 240 11.78 39.89 7.65
C MET A 240 10.57 40.76 7.32
#